data_AF-A0A6P7TZW4-F1
#
_entry.id   AF-A0A6P7TZW4-F1
#
_cell.length_a   1.000
_cell.length_b   1.000
_cell.length_c   1.000
_cell.angle_alpha   90.00
_cell.angle_beta   90.00
_cell.angle_gamma   90.00
#
_symmetry.space_group_name_H-M   'P 1'
#
loop_
_entity.id
_entity.type
_entity.pdbx_description
1 polymer ?
#
loop_
_entity_poly.entity_id
_entity_poly.type
_entity_poly.pdbx_seq_one_letter_code
_entity_poly.pdbx_strand_id
1 'polypeptide(L)'
;MSVQRGVCVEICYSGAIRDPSQRVNILASSLSLVLAVSGKGIVFGSCAEKCFDVRSVLDVRNMAQIFRISKSKSKICISENPKQVLKHAFSRKTVLGVVIGVHSDQLDVWKRTKSYQYSLIEQDSPSDEHISQSKRLKIE
;
A
#
# COMPACT_ATOMS: atom_id res chain seq x y z
N MET A 1 4.60 -11.81 11.60
CA MET A 1 3.65 -10.95 12.34
C MET A 1 3.05 -9.81 11.51
N SER A 2 3.82 -8.93 10.85
CA SER A 2 3.26 -7.81 10.03
C SER A 2 3.05 -8.14 8.55
N VAL A 3 4.03 -8.79 7.91
CA VAL A 3 3.95 -9.19 6.49
C VAL A 3 2.80 -10.18 6.22
N GLN A 4 2.51 -11.07 7.18
CA GLN A 4 1.35 -11.98 7.13
C GLN A 4 0.00 -11.25 7.10
N ARG A 5 -0.07 -10.01 7.60
CA ARG A 5 -1.28 -9.18 7.59
C ARG A 5 -1.43 -8.38 6.29
N GLY A 6 -0.55 -8.58 5.30
CA GLY A 6 -0.56 -7.82 4.05
C GLY A 6 0.12 -6.45 4.14
N VAL A 7 0.83 -6.16 5.23
CA VAL A 7 1.60 -4.94 5.38
C VAL A 7 2.94 -5.10 4.64
N CYS A 8 3.25 -4.14 3.78
CA CYS A 8 4.52 -4.06 3.07
C CYS A 8 5.32 -2.84 3.52
N VAL A 9 6.64 -2.92 3.38
CA VAL A 9 7.59 -1.84 3.62
C VAL A 9 8.21 -1.40 2.30
N GLU A 10 8.39 -0.10 2.13
CA GLU A 10 8.97 0.46 0.91
C GLU A 10 10.46 0.77 1.10
N ILE A 11 11.26 0.46 0.06
CA ILE A 11 12.64 0.91 -0.08
C ILE A 11 12.68 1.90 -1.24
N CYS A 12 12.97 3.17 -0.93
CA CYS A 12 13.16 4.24 -1.91
C CYS A 12 14.61 4.27 -2.39
N TYR A 13 14.86 4.06 -3.68
CA TYR A 13 16.23 4.00 -4.20
C TYR A 13 16.83 5.35 -4.59
N SER A 14 16.02 6.38 -4.90
CA SER A 14 16.55 7.63 -5.48
C SER A 14 17.50 8.36 -4.53
N GLY A 15 17.28 8.30 -3.20
CA GLY A 15 18.21 8.87 -2.22
C GLY A 15 19.61 8.23 -2.28
N ALA A 16 19.68 6.92 -2.53
CA ALA A 16 20.95 6.22 -2.66
C ALA A 16 21.70 6.57 -3.95
N ILE A 17 20.99 7.00 -5.00
CA ILE A 17 21.59 7.46 -6.25
C ILE A 17 22.17 8.85 -6.08
N ARG A 18 21.40 9.78 -5.51
CA ARG A 18 21.70 11.21 -5.45
C ARG A 18 22.91 11.56 -4.59
N ASP A 19 22.95 11.07 -3.35
CA ASP A 19 23.97 11.48 -2.38
C ASP A 19 24.78 10.26 -1.89
N PRO A 20 26.10 10.24 -2.13
CA PRO A 20 26.99 9.21 -1.59
C PRO A 20 26.92 9.07 -0.06
N SER A 21 26.66 10.16 0.67
CA SER A 21 26.59 10.15 2.15
C SER A 21 25.33 9.43 2.61
N GLN A 22 24.18 9.71 2.00
CA GLN A 22 22.93 8.98 2.25
C GLN A 22 22.96 7.54 1.75
N ARG A 23 23.71 7.25 0.67
CA ARG A 23 23.80 5.92 0.08
C ARG A 23 24.18 4.86 1.09
N VAL A 24 25.21 5.11 1.90
CA VAL A 24 25.69 4.14 2.90
C VAL A 24 24.59 3.86 3.93
N ASN A 25 23.94 4.92 4.43
CA ASN A 25 22.87 4.81 5.41
C ASN A 25 21.65 4.06 4.85
N ILE A 26 21.20 4.41 3.65
CA ILE A 26 20.05 3.77 3.01
C ILE A 26 20.35 2.28 2.76
N LEU A 27 21.54 1.94 2.28
CA LEU A 27 21.93 0.54 2.04
C LEU A 27 22.00 -0.24 3.36
N ALA A 28 22.57 0.33 4.42
CA ALA A 28 22.66 -0.29 5.73
C ALA A 28 21.27 -0.52 6.35
N SER A 29 20.40 0.50 6.34
CA SER A 29 19.02 0.39 6.83
C SER A 29 18.21 -0.62 6.02
N SER A 30 18.37 -0.62 4.69
CA SER A 30 17.69 -1.57 3.81
C SER A 30 18.14 -3.00 4.07
N LEU A 31 19.42 -3.23 4.34
CA LEU A 31 19.93 -4.55 4.71
C LEU A 31 19.25 -5.06 5.99
N SER A 32 19.24 -4.24 7.03
CA SER A 32 18.57 -4.58 8.30
C SER A 32 17.09 -4.90 8.10
N LEU A 33 16.40 -4.11 7.27
CA LEU A 33 15.00 -4.32 6.92
C LEU A 33 14.79 -5.65 6.18
N VAL A 34 15.59 -5.92 5.15
CA VAL A 34 15.51 -7.14 4.32
C VAL A 34 15.72 -8.38 5.17
N LEU A 35 16.66 -8.35 6.11
CA LEU A 35 16.89 -9.43 7.07
C LEU A 35 15.69 -9.61 8.00
N ALA A 36 15.17 -8.53 8.58
CA ALA A 36 14.03 -8.57 9.50
C ALA A 36 12.76 -9.16 8.86
N VAL A 37 12.50 -8.86 7.59
CA VAL A 37 11.32 -9.38 6.86
C VAL A 37 11.61 -10.63 6.01
N SER A 38 12.83 -11.18 6.09
CA SER A 38 13.31 -12.30 5.27
C SER A 38 13.10 -12.10 3.75
N GLY A 39 13.17 -10.83 3.31
CA GLY A 39 12.94 -10.41 1.93
C GLY A 39 11.49 -10.58 1.44
N LYS A 40 10.49 -10.65 2.34
CA LYS A 40 9.06 -10.70 1.99
C LYS A 40 8.40 -9.35 2.30
N GLY A 41 7.35 -8.99 1.56
CA GLY A 41 6.60 -7.76 1.82
C GLY A 41 7.42 -6.48 1.59
N ILE A 42 8.38 -6.50 0.67
CA ILE A 42 9.18 -5.33 0.29
C ILE A 42 8.64 -4.77 -1.02
N VAL A 43 8.47 -3.46 -1.09
CA VAL A 43 8.15 -2.70 -2.30
C VAL A 43 9.36 -1.85 -2.69
N PHE A 44 9.71 -1.84 -3.96
CA PHE A 44 10.76 -0.97 -4.49
C PHE A 44 10.14 0.26 -5.13
N GLY A 45 10.42 1.43 -4.56
CA GLY A 45 9.95 2.73 -5.03
C GLY A 45 11.09 3.62 -5.49
N SER A 46 10.80 4.54 -6.43
CA SER A 46 11.77 5.59 -6.77
C SER A 46 11.80 6.65 -5.68
N CYS A 47 10.63 7.17 -5.29
CA CYS A 47 10.53 8.38 -4.44
C CYS A 47 11.36 9.53 -5.04
N ALA A 48 11.38 9.59 -6.39
CA ALA A 48 12.14 10.54 -7.17
C ALA A 48 11.52 11.94 -7.08
N GLU A 49 12.32 12.93 -6.75
CA GLU A 49 11.93 14.35 -6.83
C GLU A 49 12.14 14.92 -8.24
N LYS A 50 13.12 14.35 -8.98
CA LYS A 50 13.49 14.79 -10.33
C LYS A 50 13.38 13.64 -11.31
N CYS A 51 13.12 13.94 -12.58
CA CYS A 51 13.04 12.93 -13.64
C CYS A 51 14.33 12.10 -13.79
N PHE A 52 15.49 12.71 -13.52
CA PHE A 52 16.80 12.02 -13.60
C PHE A 52 16.98 10.90 -12.57
N ASP A 53 16.17 10.90 -11.51
CA ASP A 53 16.25 9.89 -10.46
C ASP A 53 15.41 8.64 -10.78
N VAL A 54 14.58 8.69 -11.82
CA VAL A 54 13.74 7.56 -12.25
C VAL A 54 14.58 6.61 -13.10
N ARG A 55 14.43 5.30 -12.86
CA ARG A 55 15.15 4.25 -13.59
C ARG A 55 14.20 3.28 -14.28
N SER A 56 14.68 2.64 -15.34
CA SER A 56 13.92 1.59 -16.02
C SER A 56 13.68 0.41 -15.08
N VAL A 57 12.59 -0.33 -15.28
CA VAL A 57 12.23 -1.49 -14.43
C VAL A 57 13.35 -2.54 -14.38
N LEU A 58 14.11 -2.70 -15.47
CA LEU A 58 15.23 -3.64 -15.53
C LEU A 58 16.42 -3.14 -14.70
N ASP A 59 16.71 -1.84 -14.73
CA ASP A 59 17.76 -1.24 -13.90
C ASP A 59 17.41 -1.33 -12.43
N VAL A 60 16.15 -1.07 -12.06
CA VAL A 60 15.67 -1.22 -10.68
C VAL A 60 15.80 -2.67 -10.22
N ARG A 61 15.51 -3.64 -11.09
CA ARG A 61 15.67 -5.07 -10.77
C ARG A 61 17.12 -5.45 -10.49
N ASN A 62 18.06 -4.95 -11.30
CA ASN A 62 19.48 -5.19 -11.11
C ASN A 62 19.98 -4.49 -9.83
N MET A 63 19.57 -3.24 -9.63
CA MET A 63 19.90 -2.46 -8.45
C MET A 63 19.38 -3.10 -7.16
N ALA A 64 18.21 -3.74 -7.17
CA ALA A 64 17.68 -4.46 -6.01
C ALA A 64 18.65 -5.51 -5.45
N GLN A 65 19.56 -6.06 -6.27
CA GLN A 65 20.59 -6.99 -5.81
C GLN A 65 21.61 -6.31 -4.87
N ILE A 66 21.90 -5.02 -5.09
CA ILE A 66 22.75 -4.20 -4.21
C ILE A 66 22.09 -4.05 -2.83
N PHE A 67 20.76 -3.98 -2.80
CA PHE A 67 19.95 -3.94 -1.59
C PHE A 67 19.69 -5.34 -0.98
N ARG A 68 20.53 -6.34 -1.30
CA ARG A 68 20.41 -7.73 -0.82
C ARG A 68 19.09 -8.44 -1.13
N ILE A 69 18.39 -8.01 -2.18
CA ILE A 69 17.23 -8.74 -2.70
C ILE A 69 17.69 -9.70 -3.80
N SER A 70 17.31 -10.97 -3.69
CA SER A 70 17.64 -11.96 -4.71
C SER A 70 16.96 -11.62 -6.04
N LYS A 71 17.61 -11.96 -7.16
CA LYS A 71 17.05 -11.75 -8.52
C LYS A 71 15.69 -12.42 -8.72
N SER A 72 15.44 -13.53 -8.02
CA SER A 72 14.14 -14.21 -8.01
C SER A 72 13.04 -13.40 -7.31
N LYS A 73 13.38 -12.66 -6.24
CA LYS A 73 12.44 -11.85 -5.46
C LYS A 73 12.31 -10.42 -5.97
N SER A 74 13.29 -9.91 -6.71
CA SER A 74 13.27 -8.52 -7.18
C SER A 74 12.09 -8.21 -8.12
N LYS A 75 11.72 -9.15 -9.01
CA LYS A 75 10.49 -9.02 -9.82
C LYS A 75 9.25 -8.86 -8.93
N ILE A 76 9.12 -9.71 -7.92
CA ILE A 76 7.97 -9.70 -6.98
C ILE A 76 7.89 -8.37 -6.24
N CYS A 77 9.03 -7.80 -5.81
CA CYS A 77 9.07 -6.52 -5.10
C CYS A 77 8.66 -5.33 -5.97
N ILE A 78 8.81 -5.44 -7.30
CA ILE A 78 8.50 -4.35 -8.25
C ILE A 78 7.11 -4.52 -8.87
N SER A 79 6.63 -5.74 -9.13
CA SER A 79 5.34 -5.98 -9.80
C SER A 79 4.23 -6.46 -8.85
N GLU A 80 4.47 -7.55 -8.12
CA GLU A 80 3.40 -8.25 -7.38
C GLU A 80 3.10 -7.59 -6.03
N ASN A 81 4.12 -7.25 -5.24
CA ASN A 81 3.93 -6.65 -3.92
C ASN A 81 3.21 -5.30 -4.02
N PRO A 82 3.56 -4.37 -4.95
CA PRO A 82 2.81 -3.14 -5.12
C PRO A 82 1.33 -3.39 -5.50
N LYS A 83 1.07 -4.38 -6.35
CA LYS A 83 -0.30 -4.78 -6.72
C LYS A 83 -1.07 -5.30 -5.52
N GLN A 84 -0.44 -6.09 -4.66
CA GLN A 84 -1.04 -6.56 -3.41
C GLN A 84 -1.34 -5.40 -2.45
N VAL A 85 -0.41 -4.45 -2.30
CA VAL A 85 -0.60 -3.24 -1.49
C VAL A 85 -1.80 -2.43 -1.99
N LEU A 86 -1.92 -2.23 -3.30
CA LEU A 86 -3.05 -1.50 -3.90
C LEU A 86 -4.38 -2.22 -3.66
N LYS A 87 -4.43 -3.55 -3.84
CA LYS A 87 -5.63 -4.34 -3.55
C LYS A 87 -6.03 -4.23 -2.08
N HIS A 88 -5.05 -4.36 -1.18
CA HIS A 88 -5.27 -4.23 0.26
C HIS A 88 -5.68 -2.80 0.67
N ALA A 89 -5.20 -1.78 -0.04
CA ALA A 89 -5.65 -0.40 0.16
C ALA A 89 -7.09 -0.17 -0.33
N PHE A 90 -7.46 -0.76 -1.47
CA PHE A 90 -8.82 -0.70 -1.99
C PHE A 90 -9.83 -1.41 -1.07
N SER A 91 -9.48 -2.57 -0.52
CA SER A 91 -10.38 -3.32 0.37
C SER A 91 -10.68 -2.58 1.69
N ARG A 92 -9.83 -1.65 2.13
CA ARG A 92 -10.12 -0.78 3.29
C ARG A 92 -11.17 0.29 2.99
N LYS A 93 -11.36 0.63 1.72
CA LYS A 93 -12.35 1.63 1.25
C LYS A 93 -13.71 0.99 0.92
N THR A 94 -13.85 -0.32 1.07
CA THR A 94 -15.08 -1.05 0.76
C THR A 94 -15.60 -1.78 1.99
N VAL A 95 -16.92 -1.88 2.11
CA VAL A 95 -17.56 -2.58 3.22
C VAL A 95 -17.29 -4.09 3.08
N LEU A 96 -16.81 -4.74 4.14
CA LEU A 96 -16.54 -6.18 4.23
C LEU A 96 -15.50 -6.74 3.24
N GLY A 97 -14.65 -5.89 2.64
CA GLY A 97 -13.55 -6.35 1.77
C GLY A 97 -13.96 -6.77 0.36
N VAL A 98 -15.19 -6.43 -0.08
CA VAL A 98 -15.65 -6.68 -1.45
C VAL A 98 -15.04 -5.65 -2.40
N VAL A 99 -14.39 -6.09 -3.48
CA VAL A 99 -13.86 -5.20 -4.53
C VAL A 99 -14.74 -5.32 -5.76
N ILE A 100 -15.50 -4.26 -6.08
CA ILE A 100 -16.34 -4.21 -7.27
C ILE A 100 -15.51 -3.64 -8.43
N GLY A 101 -15.26 -4.47 -9.44
CA GLY A 101 -14.64 -4.04 -10.70
C GLY A 101 -15.70 -3.42 -11.60
N VAL A 102 -15.47 -2.17 -12.02
CA VAL A 102 -16.33 -1.46 -12.97
C VAL A 102 -15.58 -1.35 -14.29
N HIS A 103 -16.23 -1.68 -15.41
CA HIS A 103 -15.63 -1.54 -16.73
C HIS A 103 -15.41 -0.05 -17.04
N SER A 104 -14.39 0.29 -17.84
CA SER A 104 -13.89 1.68 -17.95
C SER A 104 -14.93 2.65 -18.53
N ASP A 105 -15.82 2.15 -19.38
CA ASP A 105 -16.99 2.87 -19.93
C ASP A 105 -18.04 3.22 -18.86
N GLN A 106 -18.12 2.46 -17.76
CA GLN A 106 -19.08 2.64 -16.68
C GLN A 106 -18.51 3.44 -15.49
N LEU A 107 -17.25 3.90 -15.55
CA LEU A 107 -16.61 4.65 -14.45
C LEU A 107 -17.33 5.98 -14.14
N ASP A 108 -17.83 6.66 -15.15
CA ASP A 108 -18.52 7.95 -14.97
C ASP A 108 -19.93 7.80 -14.41
N VAL A 109 -20.53 6.62 -14.59
CA VAL A 109 -21.79 6.24 -13.94
C VAL A 109 -21.51 5.92 -12.46
N TRP A 110 -20.50 5.10 -12.18
CA TRP A 110 -20.14 4.73 -10.81
C TRP A 110 -19.70 5.91 -9.94
N LYS A 111 -18.94 6.86 -10.48
CA LYS A 111 -18.58 8.11 -9.78
C LYS A 111 -19.82 8.91 -9.37
N ARG A 112 -20.86 8.93 -10.22
CA ARG A 112 -22.14 9.63 -10.01
C ARG A 112 -23.04 8.93 -8.99
N THR A 113 -23.06 7.61 -9.01
CA THR A 113 -23.87 6.82 -8.07
C THR A 113 -23.26 6.81 -6.66
N LYS A 114 -21.93 6.87 -6.54
CA LYS A 114 -21.24 6.92 -5.23
C LYS A 114 -21.47 8.22 -4.45
N SER A 115 -21.55 9.36 -5.12
CA SER A 115 -21.91 10.63 -4.47
C SER A 115 -23.31 10.58 -3.87
N TYR A 116 -24.24 9.88 -4.53
CA TYR A 116 -25.62 9.70 -4.04
C TYR A 116 -25.73 8.73 -2.86
N GLN A 117 -24.96 7.63 -2.84
CA GLN A 117 -25.02 6.69 -1.72
C GLN A 117 -24.38 7.23 -0.44
N TYR A 118 -23.33 8.06 -0.53
CA TYR A 118 -22.73 8.67 0.67
C TYR A 118 -23.66 9.70 1.32
N SER A 119 -24.39 10.49 0.52
CA SER A 119 -25.40 11.43 1.03
C SER A 119 -26.62 10.77 1.69
N LEU A 120 -26.97 9.55 1.28
CA LEU A 120 -28.08 8.80 1.89
C LEU A 120 -27.68 8.13 3.20
N ILE A 121 -26.40 7.71 3.34
CA ILE A 121 -25.88 7.12 4.59
C ILE A 121 -25.72 8.20 5.68
N GLU A 122 -25.38 9.44 5.33
CA GLU A 122 -25.29 10.54 6.29
C GLU A 122 -26.66 10.94 6.87
N GLN A 123 -27.76 10.79 6.11
CA GLN A 123 -29.11 11.13 6.55
C GLN A 123 -29.74 10.09 7.51
N ASP A 124 -29.33 8.82 7.44
CA ASP A 124 -29.86 7.71 8.27
C ASP A 124 -29.02 7.43 9.53
N SER A 125 -28.11 8.32 9.90
CA SER A 125 -27.33 8.21 11.14
C SER A 125 -28.28 8.36 12.35
N PRO A 126 -28.46 7.34 13.21
CA PRO A 126 -29.36 7.46 14.35
C PRO A 126 -28.78 8.47 15.35
N SER A 127 -29.56 9.48 15.71
CA SER A 127 -29.19 10.47 16.73
C SER A 127 -28.76 9.78 18.03
N ASP A 128 -27.63 10.22 18.58
CA ASP A 128 -26.84 9.59 19.66
C ASP A 128 -27.61 9.23 20.96
N GLU A 129 -28.85 9.68 21.12
CA GLU A 129 -29.69 9.40 22.30
C GLU A 129 -30.15 7.93 22.37
N HIS A 130 -30.36 7.25 21.24
CA HIS A 130 -30.90 5.87 21.24
C HIS A 130 -29.88 4.78 21.62
N ILE A 131 -28.58 5.07 21.53
CA ILE A 131 -27.50 4.09 21.80
C ILE A 131 -27.32 3.89 23.32
N SER A 132 -27.67 4.88 24.13
CA SER A 132 -27.57 4.84 25.61
C SER A 132 -28.54 3.83 26.24
N GLN A 133 -29.77 3.75 25.74
CA GLN A 133 -30.80 2.87 26.33
C GLN A 133 -30.57 1.38 26.04
N SER A 134 -30.02 1.03 24.88
CA SER A 134 -29.81 -0.38 24.49
C SER A 134 -28.69 -1.09 25.26
N LYS A 135 -27.70 -0.34 25.79
CA LYS A 135 -26.60 -0.91 26.59
C LYS A 135 -26.98 -1.24 28.03
N ARG A 136 -28.08 -0.69 28.56
CA ARG A 136 -28.51 -0.90 29.95
C ARG A 136 -29.33 -2.17 30.16
N LEU A 137 -29.88 -2.76 29.09
CA LEU A 137 -30.80 -3.91 29.13
C LEU A 137 -30.14 -5.28 28.87
N LYS A 138 -28.81 -5.34 28.75
CA LYS A 138 -28.07 -6.61 28.48
C LYS A 138 -27.16 -7.06 29.63
N ILE A 139 -27.34 -6.51 30.82
CA ILE A 139 -26.63 -6.95 32.03
C ILE A 139 -27.70 -7.30 33.08
N GLU A 140 -28.36 -8.44 32.89
CA GLU A 140 -29.06 -9.24 33.91
C GLU A 140 -29.24 -10.66 33.37
#